data_AF-A0A970F079-F1
#
_entry.id   AF-A0A970F079-F1
#
_cell.length_a   1.000
_cell.length_b   1.000
_cell.length_c   1.000
_cell.angle_alpha   90.00
_cell.angle_beta   90.00
_cell.angle_gamma   90.00
#
_symmetry.space_group_name_H-M   'P 1'
#
loop_
_entity.id
_entity.type
_entity.pdbx_description
1 polymer ?
#
loop_
_entity_poly.entity_id
_entity_poly.type
_entity_poly.pdbx_seq_one_letter_code
_entity_poly.pdbx_strand_id
1 'polypeptide(L)'
;MKIKYSGFTLVELLSAIAIMGLLSLIIVPAVIKIIAKAEKDTMISHARSIVRTAQYEFKRLEMIGVPEFETIFTFEDGVQSSNVEGAKLEYEGDQIENGVVKIDENGRVALAIYNDKWCAIKKFSSNEIEVNEFTTQVNCQVQKLVDISGANPPKLASGMTPIIWNGSDWVEASNYDDPYEQNWYDYQNKKWANAKTADGSYWVWIPRYAYKITSCFHSNCSDGAGDIDIKFLRGKTNETTDETKIEIKDYQMGTKDTSTYYFKHPAFTFGNEEIEGFWIAKFEPSGSEDNISIKPNVSSLRSMKIGDQFDAAFNMRYKSKYGWSEAEVDTH
;
A
#
# COMPACT_ATOMS: atom_id res chain seq x y z
N MET A 1 57.11 68.69 9.13
CA MET A 1 56.39 67.62 9.85
C MET A 1 56.86 66.29 9.27
N LYS A 2 57.74 65.54 9.94
CA LYS A 2 58.23 64.24 9.43
C LYS A 2 57.20 63.16 9.80
N ILE A 3 56.58 62.55 8.80
CA ILE A 3 55.70 61.39 8.98
C ILE A 3 56.58 60.20 9.37
N LYS A 4 56.37 59.66 10.57
CA LYS A 4 57.10 58.51 11.10
C LYS A 4 56.39 57.25 10.62
N TYR A 5 56.90 56.61 9.58
CA TYR A 5 56.40 55.30 9.15
C TYR A 5 56.88 54.24 10.14
N SER A 6 55.97 53.75 11.00
CA SER A 6 56.23 52.53 11.78
C SER A 6 56.17 51.34 10.83
N GLY A 7 57.33 50.82 10.44
CA GLY A 7 57.40 49.57 9.67
C GLY A 7 56.96 48.40 10.52
N PHE A 8 56.15 47.50 9.95
CA PHE A 8 55.77 46.23 10.56
C PHE A 8 57.03 45.38 10.83
N THR A 9 57.14 44.82 12.03
CA THR A 9 58.24 43.90 12.35
C THR A 9 57.91 42.47 11.90
N LEU A 10 58.93 41.67 11.59
CA LEU A 10 58.77 40.27 11.18
C LEU A 10 58.03 39.44 12.25
N VAL A 11 58.25 39.75 13.53
CA VAL A 11 57.62 39.08 14.67
C VAL A 11 56.12 39.36 14.73
N GLU A 12 55.70 40.59 14.47
CA GLU A 12 54.26 40.95 14.40
C GLU A 12 53.56 40.22 13.25
N LEU A 13 54.23 40.09 12.09
CA LEU A 13 53.70 39.34 10.94
C LEU A 13 53.54 37.84 11.24
N LEU A 14 54.57 37.21 11.82
CA LEU A 14 54.54 35.79 12.20
C LEU A 14 53.46 35.52 13.26
N SER A 15 53.33 36.40 14.25
CA SER A 15 52.32 36.28 15.30
C SER A 15 50.90 36.39 14.73
N ALA A 16 50.68 37.31 13.78
CA ALA A 16 49.39 37.46 13.11
C ALA A 16 49.00 36.23 12.28
N ILE A 17 49.95 35.66 11.51
CA ILE A 17 49.71 34.46 10.71
C ILE A 17 49.39 33.26 11.62
N ALA A 18 50.13 33.09 12.72
CA ALA A 18 49.88 32.02 13.67
C ALA A 18 48.48 32.11 14.31
N ILE A 19 48.06 33.32 14.70
CA ILE A 19 46.72 33.56 15.25
C ILE A 19 45.64 33.31 14.19
N MET A 20 45.81 33.79 12.96
CA MET A 20 44.84 33.53 11.88
C MET A 20 44.72 32.05 11.55
N GLY A 21 45.81 31.29 11.56
CA GLY A 21 45.79 29.84 11.37
C GLY A 21 44.98 29.14 12.46
N LEU A 22 45.20 29.51 13.73
CA LEU A 22 44.46 28.95 14.86
C LEU A 22 42.96 29.31 14.80
N LEU A 23 42.63 30.55 14.47
CA LEU A 23 41.24 31.00 14.31
C LEU A 23 40.54 30.26 13.17
N SER A 24 41.24 30.04 12.04
CA SER A 24 40.68 29.32 10.88
C SER A 24 40.29 27.88 11.23
N LEU A 25 41.10 27.20 12.06
CA LEU A 25 40.80 25.83 12.51
C LEU A 25 39.49 25.74 13.32
N ILE A 26 39.12 26.80 14.03
CA ILE A 26 37.89 26.84 14.83
C ILE A 26 36.69 27.30 13.97
N ILE A 27 36.91 28.30 13.11
CA ILE A 27 35.84 28.93 12.33
C ILE A 27 35.35 28.03 11.20
N VAL A 28 36.25 27.38 10.45
CA VAL A 28 35.88 26.61 9.26
C VAL A 28 34.86 25.49 9.57
N PRO A 29 35.06 24.62 10.59
CA PRO A 29 34.07 23.60 10.93
C PRO A 29 32.71 24.18 11.37
N ALA A 30 32.71 25.34 12.04
CA ALA A 30 31.48 26.00 12.46
C ALA A 30 30.69 26.54 11.27
N VAL A 31 31.37 27.16 10.30
CA VAL A 31 30.75 27.65 9.06
C VAL A 31 30.19 26.49 8.25
N ILE A 32 30.92 25.37 8.11
CA ILE A 32 30.44 24.16 7.41
C ILE A 32 29.14 23.64 8.05
N LYS A 33 29.05 23.60 9.39
CA LYS A 33 27.83 23.18 10.10
C LYS A 33 26.65 24.11 9.85
N ILE A 34 26.88 25.43 9.80
CA ILE A 34 25.83 26.42 9.52
C ILE A 34 25.32 26.26 8.08
N ILE A 35 26.23 26.09 7.11
CA ILE A 35 25.86 25.86 5.71
C ILE A 35 25.06 24.57 5.57
N ALA A 36 25.52 23.47 6.16
CA ALA A 36 24.80 22.20 6.13
C ALA A 36 23.39 22.31 6.73
N LYS A 37 23.23 23.05 7.83
CA LYS A 37 21.91 23.31 8.40
C LYS A 37 21.02 24.13 7.46
N ALA A 38 21.55 25.19 6.86
CA ALA A 38 20.80 26.02 5.93
C ALA A 38 20.33 25.22 4.70
N GLU A 39 21.20 24.39 4.12
CA GLU A 39 20.85 23.49 3.02
C GLU A 39 19.74 22.49 3.42
N LYS A 40 19.84 21.92 4.64
CA LYS A 40 18.80 21.04 5.18
C LYS A 40 17.46 21.76 5.33
N ASP A 41 17.46 22.98 5.86
CA ASP A 41 16.25 23.79 6.04
C ASP A 41 15.63 24.17 4.68
N THR A 42 16.46 24.48 3.67
CA THR A 42 16.02 24.69 2.27
C THR A 42 15.35 23.44 1.71
N MET A 43 15.95 22.26 1.89
CA MET A 43 15.38 20.99 1.43
C MET A 43 14.00 20.72 2.07
N ILE A 44 13.85 21.00 3.37
CA ILE A 44 12.54 20.92 4.06
C ILE A 44 11.52 21.88 3.42
N SER A 45 11.94 23.10 3.11
CA SER A 45 11.07 24.11 2.48
C SER A 45 10.59 23.65 1.10
N HIS A 46 11.49 23.13 0.26
CA HIS A 46 11.14 22.59 -1.05
C HIS A 46 10.15 21.43 -0.95
N ALA A 47 10.41 20.46 -0.07
CA ALA A 47 9.50 19.34 0.16
C ALA A 47 8.10 19.81 0.58
N ARG A 48 7.99 20.82 1.46
CA ARG A 48 6.69 21.40 1.86
C ARG A 48 5.97 22.09 0.70
N SER A 49 6.71 22.87 -0.09
CA SER A 49 6.20 23.55 -1.29
C SER A 49 5.58 22.53 -2.25
N ILE A 50 6.32 21.44 -2.53
CA ILE A 50 5.89 20.34 -3.39
C ILE A 50 4.65 19.63 -2.86
N VAL A 51 4.61 19.28 -1.56
CA VAL A 51 3.42 18.64 -0.96
C VAL A 51 2.19 19.51 -1.16
N ARG A 52 2.32 20.82 -0.93
CA ARG A 52 1.21 21.76 -1.09
C ARG A 52 0.75 21.85 -2.55
N THR A 53 1.69 21.96 -3.48
CA THR A 53 1.38 21.98 -4.92
C THR A 53 0.74 20.68 -5.38
N ALA A 54 1.24 19.53 -4.94
CA ALA A 54 0.68 18.23 -5.25
C ALA A 54 -0.78 18.12 -4.79
N GLN A 55 -1.10 18.61 -3.59
CA GLN A 55 -2.49 18.66 -3.11
C GLN A 55 -3.40 19.57 -3.95
N TYR A 56 -2.90 20.69 -4.47
CA TYR A 56 -3.68 21.52 -5.40
C TYR A 56 -3.89 20.83 -6.74
N GLU A 57 -2.85 20.19 -7.25
CA GLU A 57 -2.90 19.45 -8.51
C GLU A 57 -3.86 18.27 -8.43
N PHE A 58 -3.89 17.54 -7.31
CA PHE A 58 -4.88 16.49 -7.08
C PHE A 58 -6.32 17.00 -7.24
N LYS A 59 -6.65 18.13 -6.59
CA LYS A 59 -7.99 18.74 -6.71
C LYS A 59 -8.31 19.13 -8.15
N ARG A 60 -7.31 19.58 -8.92
CA ARG A 60 -7.46 19.89 -10.34
C ARG A 60 -7.79 18.63 -11.14
N LEU A 61 -7.06 17.54 -10.90
CA LEU A 61 -7.24 16.25 -11.57
C LEU A 61 -8.58 15.59 -11.21
N GLU A 62 -9.01 15.71 -9.96
CA GLU A 62 -10.32 15.24 -9.48
C GLU A 62 -11.46 15.93 -10.24
N MET A 63 -11.37 17.25 -10.47
CA MET A 63 -12.40 18.00 -11.23
C MET A 63 -12.55 17.55 -12.69
N ILE A 64 -11.51 16.96 -13.29
CA ILE A 64 -11.54 16.44 -14.66
C ILE A 64 -11.75 14.92 -14.73
N GLY A 65 -11.99 14.26 -13.59
CA GLY A 65 -12.34 12.84 -13.51
C GLY A 65 -11.18 11.87 -13.71
N VAL A 66 -9.95 12.27 -13.36
CA VAL A 66 -8.72 11.52 -13.66
C VAL A 66 -8.19 10.57 -12.55
N PRO A 67 -8.52 10.64 -11.25
CA PRO A 67 -7.80 9.83 -10.28
C PRO A 67 -8.47 8.47 -10.04
N GLU A 68 -8.11 7.44 -10.82
CA GLU A 68 -8.52 6.06 -10.49
C GLU A 68 -7.48 5.27 -9.66
N PHE A 69 -6.20 5.68 -9.61
CA PHE A 69 -5.18 4.91 -8.88
C PHE A 69 -4.12 5.77 -8.17
N GLU A 70 -3.11 6.24 -8.89
CA GLU A 70 -1.98 6.99 -8.33
C GLU A 70 -1.47 8.00 -9.38
N THR A 71 -1.26 9.25 -8.99
CA THR A 71 -0.55 10.24 -9.81
C THR A 71 0.90 10.27 -9.37
N ILE A 72 1.82 10.08 -10.31
CA ILE A 72 3.25 9.98 -10.08
C ILE A 72 3.93 11.08 -10.86
N PHE A 73 4.70 11.91 -10.14
CA PHE A 73 5.63 12.88 -10.72
C PHE A 73 7.05 12.41 -10.48
N THR A 74 7.84 12.41 -11.55
CA THR A 74 9.25 12.02 -11.50
C THR A 74 10.11 13.21 -11.86
N PHE A 75 11.15 13.45 -11.07
CA PHE A 75 12.21 14.42 -11.32
C PHE A 75 13.48 13.66 -11.65
N GLU A 76 14.03 13.92 -12.83
CA GLU A 76 15.30 13.36 -13.31
C GLU A 76 16.14 14.49 -13.90
N ASP A 77 17.30 14.76 -13.30
CA ASP A 77 18.22 15.84 -13.69
C ASP A 77 17.51 17.20 -13.89
N GLY A 78 16.57 17.53 -12.99
CA GLY A 78 15.78 18.75 -13.03
C GLY A 78 14.52 18.66 -13.89
N VAL A 79 14.39 17.65 -14.75
CA VAL A 79 13.25 17.52 -15.65
C VAL A 79 12.11 16.82 -14.94
N GLN A 80 10.94 17.46 -14.94
CA GLN A 80 9.72 16.88 -14.40
C GLN A 80 8.95 16.12 -15.49
N SER A 81 8.50 14.91 -15.16
CA SER A 81 7.52 14.13 -15.93
C SER A 81 6.36 13.66 -15.04
N SER A 82 5.27 13.21 -15.65
CA SER A 82 4.11 12.64 -14.97
C SER A 82 3.54 11.46 -15.74
N ASN A 83 2.96 10.51 -15.03
CA ASN A 83 2.13 9.44 -15.65
C ASN A 83 0.78 9.97 -16.15
N VAL A 84 0.37 11.16 -15.75
CA VAL A 84 -0.86 11.83 -16.20
C VAL A 84 -0.51 12.94 -17.18
N GLU A 85 -1.07 12.87 -18.38
CA GLU A 85 -0.84 13.87 -19.43
C GLU A 85 -1.28 15.27 -18.97
N GLY A 86 -0.40 16.26 -19.13
CA GLY A 86 -0.65 17.65 -18.73
C GLY A 86 -0.58 17.91 -17.23
N ALA A 87 -0.34 16.90 -16.39
CA ALA A 87 -0.14 17.10 -14.97
C ALA A 87 1.26 17.67 -14.67
N LYS A 88 1.32 18.71 -13.84
CA LYS A 88 2.57 19.39 -13.48
C LYS A 88 2.52 19.93 -12.06
N LEU A 89 3.67 19.99 -11.40
CA LEU A 89 3.84 20.57 -10.08
C LEU A 89 4.52 21.93 -10.24
N GLU A 90 3.75 23.00 -10.09
CA GLU A 90 4.27 24.36 -10.02
C GLU A 90 4.61 24.72 -8.57
N TYR A 91 5.89 24.72 -8.24
CA TYR A 91 6.39 24.99 -6.88
C TYR A 91 7.37 26.17 -6.87
N GLU A 92 7.43 26.84 -5.73
CA GLU A 92 8.40 27.89 -5.45
C GLU A 92 9.70 27.28 -4.89
N GLY A 93 10.85 27.81 -5.29
CA GLY A 93 12.17 27.39 -4.80
C GLY A 93 13.15 27.05 -5.92
N ASP A 94 14.30 26.48 -5.54
CA ASP A 94 15.26 25.95 -6.52
C ASP A 94 14.68 24.69 -7.17
N GLN A 95 15.12 24.43 -8.40
CA GLN A 95 14.71 23.25 -9.16
C GLN A 95 15.13 21.97 -8.45
N ILE A 96 14.19 21.04 -8.28
CA ILE A 96 14.49 19.71 -7.76
C ILE A 96 15.25 18.91 -8.81
N GLU A 97 16.46 18.47 -8.45
CA GLU A 97 17.29 17.65 -9.33
C GLU A 97 16.66 16.27 -9.55
N ASN A 98 16.36 15.55 -8.46
CA ASN A 98 15.93 14.17 -8.56
C ASN A 98 14.87 13.80 -7.52
N GLY A 99 14.00 12.84 -7.86
CA GLY A 99 13.05 12.28 -6.91
C GLY A 99 11.72 11.87 -7.50
N VAL A 100 10.85 11.39 -6.62
CA VAL A 100 9.49 10.98 -6.97
C VAL A 100 8.51 11.59 -5.98
N VAL A 101 7.39 12.09 -6.49
CA VAL A 101 6.23 12.54 -5.71
C VAL A 101 5.04 11.70 -6.15
N LYS A 102 4.35 11.11 -5.20
CA LYS A 102 3.17 10.28 -5.43
C LYS A 102 1.96 10.87 -4.74
N ILE A 103 0.83 10.82 -5.41
CA ILE A 103 -0.47 11.19 -4.88
C ILE A 103 -1.40 9.99 -5.04
N ASP A 104 -1.98 9.51 -3.95
CA ASP A 104 -2.94 8.41 -4.00
C ASP A 104 -4.35 8.88 -4.37
N GLU A 105 -5.26 7.93 -4.57
CA GLU A 105 -6.68 8.17 -4.87
C GLU A 105 -7.41 9.04 -3.83
N ASN A 106 -6.89 9.14 -2.60
CA ASN A 106 -7.46 9.94 -1.51
C ASN A 106 -6.80 11.32 -1.39
N GLY A 107 -5.87 11.66 -2.30
CA GLY A 107 -5.14 12.93 -2.29
C GLY A 107 -4.03 13.01 -1.24
N ARG A 108 -3.66 11.90 -0.60
CA ARG A 108 -2.49 11.83 0.29
C ARG A 108 -1.23 11.88 -0.57
N VAL A 109 -0.25 12.66 -0.11
CA VAL A 109 1.01 12.87 -0.84
C VAL A 109 2.15 12.18 -0.12
N ALA A 110 2.94 11.40 -0.84
CA ALA A 110 4.23 10.92 -0.40
C ALA A 110 5.32 11.40 -1.37
N LEU A 111 6.53 11.63 -0.87
CA LEU A 111 7.64 12.04 -1.72
C LEU A 111 8.97 11.51 -1.21
N ALA A 112 9.90 11.36 -2.14
CA ALA A 112 11.30 11.16 -1.90
C ALA A 112 12.06 11.99 -2.93
N ILE A 113 12.56 13.15 -2.50
CA ILE A 113 13.35 14.07 -3.34
C ILE A 113 14.76 14.15 -2.80
N TYR A 114 15.74 14.25 -3.69
CA TYR A 114 17.13 14.31 -3.30
C TYR A 114 17.99 15.11 -4.27
N ASN A 115 19.12 15.54 -3.73
CA ASN A 115 20.27 16.03 -4.48
C ASN A 115 21.51 15.25 -4.02
N ASP A 116 22.70 15.69 -4.43
CA ASP A 116 23.97 15.04 -4.07
C ASP A 116 24.22 14.86 -2.57
N LYS A 117 23.52 15.61 -1.70
CA LYS A 117 23.82 15.66 -0.26
C LYS A 117 22.64 15.37 0.66
N TRP A 118 21.42 15.69 0.26
CA TRP A 118 20.24 15.62 1.11
C TRP A 118 19.14 14.81 0.44
N CYS A 119 18.45 14.00 1.23
CA CYS A 119 17.24 13.29 0.86
C CYS A 119 16.10 13.73 1.79
N ALA A 120 14.98 14.19 1.21
CA ALA A 120 13.75 14.48 1.92
C ALA A 120 12.72 13.40 1.63
N ILE A 121 12.15 12.80 2.67
CA ILE A 121 11.13 11.76 2.58
C ILE A 121 9.89 12.19 3.33
N LYS A 122 8.73 12.01 2.71
CA LYS A 122 7.42 12.07 3.35
C LYS A 122 6.65 10.80 3.01
N LYS A 123 6.08 10.17 4.04
CA LYS A 123 5.22 8.98 3.94
C LYS A 123 3.78 9.38 3.63
N PHE A 124 2.98 8.45 3.11
CA PHE A 124 1.53 8.69 2.93
C PHE A 124 0.82 8.86 4.27
N SER A 125 1.24 8.08 5.27
CA SER A 125 0.72 8.01 6.63
C SER A 125 1.09 9.22 7.52
N SER A 126 2.08 10.03 7.12
CA SER A 126 2.65 11.08 7.96
C SER A 126 2.67 12.44 7.28
N ASN A 127 2.40 13.49 8.05
CA ASN A 127 2.56 14.88 7.61
C ASN A 127 3.99 15.40 7.82
N GLU A 128 4.84 14.64 8.50
CA GLU A 128 6.23 15.02 8.77
C GLU A 128 7.12 14.74 7.56
N ILE A 129 8.10 15.62 7.36
CA ILE A 129 9.15 15.47 6.34
C ILE A 129 10.45 15.16 7.08
N GLU A 130 10.99 13.98 6.80
CA GLU A 130 12.28 13.55 7.32
C GLU A 130 13.37 13.94 6.31
N VAL A 131 14.41 14.65 6.76
CA VAL A 131 15.55 15.02 5.92
C VAL A 131 16.84 14.44 6.48
N ASN A 132 17.48 13.59 5.68
CA ASN A 132 18.68 12.83 6.01
C ASN A 132 19.76 13.08 4.96
N GLU A 133 21.02 12.79 5.29
CA GLU A 133 22.10 12.84 4.30
C GLU A 133 21.85 11.79 3.21
N PHE A 134 21.91 12.23 1.96
CA PHE A 134 21.82 11.33 0.81
C PHE A 134 23.07 10.45 0.77
N THR A 135 22.85 9.14 0.76
CA THR A 135 23.94 8.16 0.70
C THR A 135 23.77 7.26 -0.50
N THR A 136 22.55 6.79 -0.79
CA THR A 136 22.23 6.02 -1.99
C THR A 136 20.77 6.21 -2.39
N GLN A 137 20.41 6.00 -3.65
CA GLN A 137 18.99 6.01 -4.07
C GLN A 137 18.11 5.00 -3.31
N VAL A 138 18.69 3.93 -2.74
CA VAL A 138 17.94 2.92 -1.97
C VAL A 138 17.37 3.50 -0.69
N ASN A 139 18.09 4.44 -0.04
CA ASN A 139 17.62 5.08 1.19
C ASN A 139 16.77 6.33 0.96
N CYS A 140 16.53 6.69 -0.31
CA CYS A 140 15.70 7.82 -0.69
C CYS A 140 14.59 7.39 -1.65
N GLN A 141 13.63 6.60 -1.15
CA GLN A 141 12.50 6.10 -1.95
C GLN A 141 11.17 6.35 -1.26
N VAL A 142 10.14 6.55 -2.07
CA VAL A 142 8.76 6.60 -1.60
C VAL A 142 8.31 5.20 -1.18
N GLN A 143 7.41 5.13 -0.20
CA GLN A 143 6.76 3.89 0.19
C GLN A 143 6.07 3.22 -1.00
N LYS A 144 6.13 1.90 -1.04
CA LYS A 144 5.44 1.06 -2.02
C LYS A 144 4.23 0.45 -1.34
N LEU A 145 3.22 0.10 -2.14
CA LEU A 145 2.10 -0.70 -1.65
C LEU A 145 2.64 -1.99 -1.02
N VAL A 146 2.06 -2.39 0.11
CA VAL A 146 2.43 -3.64 0.77
C VAL A 146 1.98 -4.83 -0.09
N ASP A 147 0.76 -4.79 -0.62
CA ASP A 147 0.26 -5.79 -1.57
C ASP A 147 0.31 -5.23 -3.00
N ILE A 148 1.09 -5.89 -3.86
CA ILE A 148 1.22 -5.55 -5.28
C ILE A 148 0.62 -6.63 -6.19
N SER A 149 -0.11 -7.60 -5.61
CA SER A 149 -0.67 -8.73 -6.36
C SER A 149 -1.80 -8.36 -7.32
N GLY A 150 -2.39 -7.18 -7.17
CA GLY A 150 -3.63 -6.78 -7.86
C GLY A 150 -4.90 -7.36 -7.24
N ALA A 151 -4.81 -8.02 -6.08
CA ALA A 151 -5.98 -8.45 -5.31
C ALA A 151 -6.81 -7.25 -4.84
N ASN A 152 -8.14 -7.38 -4.91
CA ASN A 152 -9.03 -6.36 -4.34
C ASN A 152 -8.90 -6.35 -2.81
N PRO A 153 -8.80 -5.17 -2.19
CA PRO A 153 -8.68 -5.05 -0.74
C PRO A 153 -9.91 -5.60 -0.02
N PRO A 154 -9.76 -6.16 1.18
CA PRO A 154 -10.90 -6.62 1.97
C PRO A 154 -11.84 -5.48 2.36
N LYS A 155 -13.14 -5.72 2.26
CA LYS A 155 -14.18 -4.77 2.70
C LYS A 155 -14.78 -5.23 4.02
N LEU A 156 -14.45 -4.54 5.12
CA LEU A 156 -14.99 -4.85 6.44
C LEU A 156 -16.44 -4.38 6.55
N ALA A 157 -17.30 -5.22 7.11
CA ALA A 157 -18.60 -4.80 7.63
C ALA A 157 -18.47 -4.33 9.08
N SER A 158 -19.49 -3.64 9.58
CA SER A 158 -19.57 -3.29 11.00
C SER A 158 -19.37 -4.53 11.90
N GLY A 159 -18.69 -4.34 13.03
CA GLY A 159 -18.42 -5.44 13.97
C GLY A 159 -17.36 -6.45 13.53
N MET A 160 -16.73 -6.26 12.37
CA MET A 160 -15.56 -7.04 11.94
C MET A 160 -14.25 -6.40 12.39
N THR A 161 -13.37 -7.19 12.99
CA THR A 161 -12.03 -6.79 13.43
C THR A 161 -10.96 -7.55 12.63
N PRO A 162 -10.11 -6.84 11.86
CA PRO A 162 -8.94 -7.40 11.20
C PRO A 162 -8.02 -8.12 12.18
N ILE A 163 -7.59 -9.33 11.83
CA ILE A 163 -6.68 -10.13 12.67
C ILE A 163 -5.55 -10.77 11.87
N ILE A 164 -4.43 -10.97 12.55
CA ILE A 164 -3.24 -11.66 12.03
C ILE A 164 -2.77 -12.72 13.02
N TRP A 165 -2.13 -13.77 12.51
CA TRP A 165 -1.42 -14.74 13.33
C TRP A 165 0.01 -14.28 13.55
N ASN A 166 0.42 -14.10 14.81
CA ASN A 166 1.78 -13.66 15.15
C ASN A 166 2.76 -14.83 15.40
N GLY A 167 2.33 -16.08 15.18
CA GLY A 167 3.10 -17.29 15.49
C GLY A 167 2.60 -18.03 16.73
N SER A 168 1.95 -17.35 17.66
CA SER A 168 1.41 -17.93 18.91
C SER A 168 -0.08 -17.65 19.11
N ASP A 169 -0.56 -16.47 18.74
CA ASP A 169 -1.93 -16.01 18.93
C ASP A 169 -2.46 -15.21 17.74
N TRP A 170 -3.78 -15.12 17.67
CA TRP A 170 -4.50 -14.19 16.78
C TRP A 170 -4.63 -12.84 17.45
N VAL A 171 -3.97 -11.83 16.89
CA VAL A 171 -3.98 -10.44 17.37
C VAL A 171 -4.60 -9.53 16.33
N GLU A 172 -5.06 -8.34 16.74
CA GLU A 172 -5.59 -7.34 15.81
C GLU A 172 -4.51 -6.86 14.84
N ALA A 173 -4.90 -6.63 13.59
CA ALA A 173 -4.00 -6.03 12.60
C ALA A 173 -3.81 -4.54 12.93
N SER A 174 -2.62 -4.01 12.63
CA SER A 174 -2.28 -2.60 12.79
C SER A 174 -2.19 -1.92 11.44
N ASN A 175 -2.54 -0.62 11.40
CA ASN A 175 -2.50 0.20 10.18
C ASN A 175 -3.28 -0.43 9.01
N TYR A 176 -4.30 -1.24 9.28
CA TYR A 176 -4.97 -2.06 8.26
C TYR A 176 -5.66 -1.23 7.16
N ASP A 177 -5.99 0.03 7.45
CA ASP A 177 -6.56 1.00 6.52
C ASP A 177 -5.50 1.71 5.65
N ASP A 178 -4.20 1.52 5.90
CA ASP A 178 -3.13 2.14 5.13
C ASP A 178 -2.47 1.12 4.18
N PRO A 179 -2.72 1.17 2.86
CA PRO A 179 -2.19 0.18 1.91
C PRO A 179 -0.65 0.18 1.79
N TYR A 180 0.03 1.21 2.31
CA TYR A 180 1.49 1.34 2.30
C TYR A 180 2.17 0.88 3.60
N GLU A 181 1.40 0.71 4.68
CA GLU A 181 1.94 0.36 6.01
C GLU A 181 1.21 -0.77 6.73
N GLN A 182 0.07 -1.21 6.19
CA GLN A 182 -0.73 -2.28 6.76
C GLN A 182 0.07 -3.57 6.93
N ASN A 183 -0.22 -4.29 8.01
CA ASN A 183 0.36 -5.60 8.26
C ASN A 183 -0.66 -6.74 8.17
N TRP A 184 -1.81 -6.50 7.57
CA TRP A 184 -2.97 -7.38 7.57
C TRP A 184 -2.89 -8.46 6.49
N TYR A 185 -2.64 -8.09 5.23
CA TYR A 185 -2.61 -9.01 4.09
C TYR A 185 -1.50 -8.69 3.11
N ASP A 186 -1.09 -9.67 2.33
CA ASP A 186 -0.13 -9.53 1.24
C ASP A 186 -0.29 -10.79 0.37
N TYR A 187 -1.18 -10.70 -0.62
CA TYR A 187 -1.51 -11.86 -1.45
C TYR A 187 -0.35 -12.25 -2.36
N GLN A 188 0.53 -11.30 -2.72
CA GLN A 188 1.77 -11.57 -3.44
C GLN A 188 2.66 -12.55 -2.66
N ASN A 189 2.71 -12.39 -1.33
CA ASN A 189 3.44 -13.27 -0.41
C ASN A 189 2.55 -14.32 0.27
N LYS A 190 1.38 -14.63 -0.32
CA LYS A 190 0.45 -15.67 0.16
C LYS A 190 -0.05 -15.46 1.60
N LYS A 191 -0.13 -14.21 2.05
CA LYS A 191 -0.70 -13.82 3.34
C LYS A 191 -2.12 -13.30 3.13
N TRP A 192 -3.10 -14.09 3.51
CA TRP A 192 -4.52 -13.80 3.28
C TRP A 192 -5.09 -12.93 4.39
N ALA A 193 -6.01 -12.02 4.06
CA ALA A 193 -6.72 -11.22 5.07
C ALA A 193 -7.67 -12.09 5.90
N ASN A 194 -7.61 -11.95 7.21
CA ASN A 194 -8.51 -12.62 8.16
C ASN A 194 -9.21 -11.60 9.05
N ALA A 195 -10.45 -11.87 9.45
CA ALA A 195 -11.19 -11.02 10.38
C ALA A 195 -11.97 -11.84 11.40
N LYS A 196 -12.33 -11.22 12.52
CA LYS A 196 -13.28 -11.74 13.50
C LYS A 196 -14.55 -10.90 13.53
N THR A 197 -15.69 -11.53 13.67
CA THR A 197 -16.94 -10.84 14.08
C THR A 197 -17.01 -10.71 15.59
N ALA A 198 -17.95 -9.92 16.11
CA ALA A 198 -18.10 -9.64 17.54
C ALA A 198 -18.32 -10.90 18.41
N ASP A 199 -18.89 -11.97 17.85
CA ASP A 199 -19.07 -13.26 18.53
C ASP A 199 -17.78 -14.10 18.58
N GLY A 200 -16.71 -13.64 17.93
CA GLY A 200 -15.42 -14.32 17.80
C GLY A 200 -15.35 -15.33 16.66
N SER A 201 -16.29 -15.32 15.71
CA SER A 201 -16.23 -16.15 14.50
C SER A 201 -15.19 -15.63 13.50
N TYR A 202 -14.47 -16.54 12.84
CA TYR A 202 -13.32 -16.25 11.97
C TYR A 202 -13.69 -16.30 10.48
N TRP A 203 -13.21 -15.31 9.75
CA TRP A 203 -13.47 -15.11 8.33
C TRP A 203 -12.17 -14.91 7.55
N VAL A 204 -12.16 -15.31 6.28
CA VAL A 204 -11.07 -15.07 5.34
C VAL A 204 -11.61 -14.30 4.14
N TRP A 205 -10.90 -13.27 3.71
CA TRP A 205 -11.27 -12.54 2.50
C TRP A 205 -10.76 -13.28 1.28
N ILE A 206 -11.68 -13.53 0.34
CA ILE A 206 -11.41 -14.10 -0.96
C ILE A 206 -11.55 -12.98 -1.99
N PRO A 207 -10.43 -12.40 -2.49
CA PRO A 207 -10.49 -11.40 -3.54
C PRO A 207 -10.99 -12.05 -4.83
N ARG A 208 -11.61 -11.27 -5.70
CA ARG A 208 -12.02 -11.74 -7.02
C ARG A 208 -10.84 -12.28 -7.82
N TYR A 209 -11.02 -13.47 -8.38
CA TYR A 209 -9.99 -14.11 -9.19
C TYR A 209 -10.53 -14.90 -10.39
N ALA A 210 -9.64 -15.11 -11.35
CA ALA A 210 -9.73 -16.16 -12.35
C ALA A 210 -8.70 -17.25 -12.04
N TYR A 211 -9.00 -18.48 -12.47
CA TYR A 211 -8.18 -19.64 -12.14
C TYR A 211 -7.93 -20.53 -13.35
N LYS A 212 -6.80 -21.24 -13.30
CA LYS A 212 -6.42 -22.31 -14.22
C LYS A 212 -5.86 -23.47 -13.40
N ILE A 213 -6.37 -24.68 -13.64
CA ILE A 213 -5.92 -25.91 -12.99
C ILE A 213 -4.68 -26.39 -13.75
N THR A 214 -3.51 -26.29 -13.13
CA THR A 214 -2.22 -26.57 -13.78
C THR A 214 -1.75 -28.00 -13.60
N SER A 215 -2.32 -28.74 -12.64
CA SER A 215 -2.05 -30.18 -12.47
C SER A 215 -3.31 -30.94 -12.07
N CYS A 216 -3.32 -32.23 -12.44
CA CYS A 216 -4.40 -33.17 -12.11
C CYS A 216 -5.80 -32.77 -12.57
N PHE A 217 -5.90 -31.99 -13.65
CA PHE A 217 -7.19 -31.70 -14.26
C PHE A 217 -7.87 -33.02 -14.66
N HIS A 218 -9.07 -33.28 -14.10
CA HIS A 218 -9.86 -34.49 -14.33
C HIS A 218 -9.09 -35.81 -14.11
N SER A 219 -8.05 -35.80 -13.28
CA SER A 219 -7.20 -36.96 -13.00
C SER A 219 -6.80 -36.98 -11.53
N ASN A 220 -6.47 -38.16 -11.02
CA ASN A 220 -5.98 -38.29 -9.66
C ASN A 220 -4.52 -37.83 -9.61
N CYS A 221 -4.19 -36.95 -8.68
CA CYS A 221 -2.79 -36.67 -8.34
C CYS A 221 -2.21 -37.86 -7.58
N SER A 222 -1.04 -38.33 -8.02
CA SER A 222 -0.28 -39.38 -7.32
C SER A 222 0.22 -38.92 -5.95
N ASP A 223 0.55 -37.62 -5.82
CA ASP A 223 1.36 -37.08 -4.71
C ASP A 223 0.67 -35.96 -3.90
N GLY A 224 -0.66 -35.83 -3.94
CA GLY A 224 -1.38 -34.88 -3.09
C GLY A 224 -2.53 -34.13 -3.77
N ALA A 225 -2.67 -32.84 -3.47
CA ALA A 225 -3.67 -31.97 -4.12
C ALA A 225 -3.10 -31.41 -5.43
N GLY A 226 -3.99 -31.16 -6.40
CA GLY A 226 -3.62 -30.51 -7.65
C GLY A 226 -3.31 -29.02 -7.45
N ASP A 227 -2.61 -28.44 -8.41
CA ASP A 227 -2.20 -27.06 -8.41
C ASP A 227 -3.19 -26.20 -9.19
N ILE A 228 -3.43 -25.00 -8.66
CA ILE A 228 -4.27 -23.99 -9.27
C ILE A 228 -3.46 -22.71 -9.36
N ASP A 229 -3.34 -22.18 -10.57
CA ASP A 229 -2.80 -20.86 -10.83
C ASP A 229 -3.93 -19.83 -10.78
N ILE A 230 -3.66 -18.70 -10.13
CA ILE A 230 -4.65 -17.68 -9.79
C ILE A 230 -4.20 -16.35 -10.36
N LYS A 231 -5.16 -15.64 -10.98
CA LYS A 231 -5.01 -14.25 -11.40
C LYS A 231 -6.08 -13.41 -10.75
N PHE A 232 -5.67 -12.44 -9.94
CA PHE A 232 -6.61 -11.49 -9.34
C PHE A 232 -7.17 -10.54 -10.39
N LEU A 233 -8.46 -10.24 -10.26
CA LEU A 233 -9.19 -9.36 -11.19
C LEU A 233 -9.43 -8.00 -10.54
N ARG A 234 -9.13 -6.93 -11.27
CA ARG A 234 -9.18 -5.56 -10.76
C ARG A 234 -10.60 -5.06 -10.58
N GLY A 235 -10.94 -4.66 -9.37
CA GLY A 235 -12.26 -4.17 -9.01
C GLY A 235 -13.36 -5.11 -9.48
N LYS A 236 -14.32 -4.56 -10.24
CA LYS A 236 -15.42 -5.30 -10.85
C LYS A 236 -15.15 -5.73 -12.31
N THR A 237 -13.95 -5.50 -12.84
CA THR A 237 -13.61 -5.81 -14.24
C THR A 237 -13.10 -7.26 -14.39
N ASN A 238 -12.74 -7.63 -15.62
CA ASN A 238 -12.06 -8.89 -15.93
C ASN A 238 -10.58 -8.66 -16.30
N GLU A 239 -10.02 -7.53 -15.88
CA GLU A 239 -8.65 -7.15 -16.18
C GLU A 239 -7.71 -7.63 -15.07
N THR A 240 -6.50 -7.99 -15.47
CA THR A 240 -5.41 -8.43 -14.59
C THR A 240 -4.26 -7.44 -14.70
N THR A 241 -3.42 -7.36 -13.67
CA THR A 241 -2.24 -6.47 -13.67
C THR A 241 -1.25 -6.81 -14.78
N ASP A 242 -1.19 -8.08 -15.20
CA ASP A 242 -0.28 -8.58 -16.24
C ASP A 242 -0.96 -8.76 -17.62
N GLU A 243 -2.16 -8.18 -17.79
CA GLU A 243 -2.94 -8.22 -19.04
C GLU A 243 -3.28 -9.64 -19.52
N THR A 244 -3.20 -10.65 -18.63
CA THR A 244 -3.68 -12.01 -18.91
C THR A 244 -5.15 -11.97 -19.32
N LYS A 245 -5.44 -12.57 -20.49
CA LYS A 245 -6.80 -12.72 -21.00
C LYS A 245 -7.61 -13.70 -20.15
N ILE A 246 -8.79 -13.27 -19.74
CA ILE A 246 -9.72 -14.04 -18.91
C ILE A 246 -10.93 -14.49 -19.72
N GLU A 247 -11.25 -15.78 -19.64
CA GLU A 247 -12.44 -16.36 -20.24
C GLU A 247 -13.63 -16.28 -19.28
N ILE A 248 -14.77 -15.83 -19.78
CA ILE A 248 -16.00 -15.64 -19.00
C ILE A 248 -17.16 -16.54 -19.47
N LYS A 249 -16.99 -17.20 -20.61
CA LYS A 249 -18.01 -18.06 -21.25
C LYS A 249 -17.38 -19.05 -22.23
N ASP A 250 -18.24 -19.86 -22.84
CA ASP A 250 -17.88 -20.82 -23.89
C ASP A 250 -16.89 -21.90 -23.41
N TYR A 251 -17.08 -22.37 -22.17
CA TYR A 251 -16.32 -23.52 -21.64
C TYR A 251 -16.58 -24.75 -22.52
N GLN A 252 -15.51 -25.35 -23.02
CA GLN A 252 -15.56 -26.56 -23.83
C GLN A 252 -14.47 -27.53 -23.37
N MET A 253 -14.89 -28.63 -22.74
CA MET A 253 -13.97 -29.65 -22.23
C MET A 253 -13.05 -30.18 -23.35
N GLY A 254 -11.74 -30.19 -23.10
CA GLY A 254 -10.71 -30.67 -24.02
C GLY A 254 -10.32 -29.68 -25.13
N THR A 255 -10.89 -28.48 -25.16
CA THR A 255 -10.58 -27.45 -26.18
C THR A 255 -10.37 -26.07 -25.58
N LYS A 256 -11.28 -25.66 -24.69
CA LYS A 256 -11.27 -24.36 -24.01
C LYS A 256 -11.78 -24.56 -22.59
N ASP A 257 -10.94 -25.19 -21.76
CA ASP A 257 -11.24 -25.50 -20.37
C ASP A 257 -10.17 -24.93 -19.42
N THR A 258 -10.39 -25.16 -18.14
CA THR A 258 -9.55 -24.65 -17.05
C THR A 258 -8.18 -25.30 -16.97
N SER A 259 -7.84 -26.30 -17.80
CA SER A 259 -6.47 -26.81 -17.90
C SER A 259 -5.57 -25.88 -18.73
N THR A 260 -6.17 -25.14 -19.66
CA THR A 260 -5.43 -24.37 -20.67
C THR A 260 -5.66 -22.87 -20.54
N TYR A 261 -6.87 -22.46 -20.12
CA TYR A 261 -7.28 -21.05 -20.05
C TYR A 261 -7.68 -20.64 -18.64
N TYR A 262 -7.52 -19.35 -18.34
CA TYR A 262 -8.03 -18.77 -17.11
C TYR A 262 -9.51 -18.50 -17.23
N PHE A 263 -10.31 -19.05 -16.32
CA PHE A 263 -11.73 -18.76 -16.22
C PHE A 263 -12.02 -17.94 -14.98
N LYS A 264 -12.86 -16.91 -15.13
CA LYS A 264 -13.43 -16.20 -13.98
C LYS A 264 -14.22 -17.20 -13.12
N HIS A 265 -13.99 -17.18 -11.81
CA HIS A 265 -14.75 -18.06 -10.90
C HIS A 265 -16.22 -17.60 -10.79
N PRO A 266 -17.21 -18.52 -10.87
CA PRO A 266 -18.63 -18.15 -10.91
C PRO A 266 -19.14 -17.50 -9.62
N ALA A 267 -18.47 -17.74 -8.47
CA ALA A 267 -18.86 -17.15 -7.19
C ALA A 267 -18.79 -15.60 -7.14
N PHE A 268 -18.15 -14.96 -8.12
CA PHE A 268 -18.03 -13.50 -8.18
C PHE A 268 -19.11 -12.81 -9.02
N THR A 269 -20.07 -13.58 -9.54
CA THR A 269 -21.27 -13.06 -10.21
C THR A 269 -22.49 -13.39 -9.36
N PHE A 270 -23.11 -12.37 -8.76
CA PHE A 270 -24.33 -12.51 -7.97
C PHE A 270 -25.51 -11.90 -8.73
N GLY A 271 -26.34 -12.74 -9.33
CA GLY A 271 -27.37 -12.30 -10.26
C GLY A 271 -26.76 -11.60 -11.48
N ASN A 272 -26.96 -10.29 -11.60
CA ASN A 272 -26.38 -9.45 -12.65
C ASN A 272 -25.22 -8.60 -12.16
N GLU A 273 -24.84 -8.71 -10.88
CA GLU A 273 -23.79 -7.91 -10.28
C GLU A 273 -22.48 -8.68 -10.18
N GLU A 274 -21.39 -7.98 -10.45
CA GLU A 274 -20.04 -8.49 -10.22
C GLU A 274 -19.51 -7.92 -8.91
N ILE A 275 -18.90 -8.78 -8.08
CA ILE A 275 -18.36 -8.41 -6.78
C ILE A 275 -16.84 -8.47 -6.78
N GLU A 276 -16.20 -7.63 -5.97
CA GLU A 276 -14.74 -7.51 -5.87
C GLU A 276 -14.10 -8.62 -5.02
N GLY A 277 -14.91 -9.33 -4.23
CA GLY A 277 -14.52 -10.39 -3.33
C GLY A 277 -15.60 -10.64 -2.29
N PHE A 278 -15.38 -11.61 -1.42
CA PHE A 278 -16.30 -11.93 -0.33
C PHE A 278 -15.56 -12.52 0.87
N TRP A 279 -16.19 -12.46 2.03
CA TRP A 279 -15.74 -13.16 3.23
C TRP A 279 -16.27 -14.60 3.23
N ILE A 280 -15.39 -15.56 3.46
CA ILE A 280 -15.75 -16.97 3.66
C ILE A 280 -15.42 -17.42 5.09
N ALA A 281 -16.23 -18.32 5.64
CA ALA A 281 -15.97 -18.95 6.92
C ALA A 281 -14.59 -19.63 6.90
N LYS A 282 -13.73 -19.30 7.89
CA LYS A 282 -12.38 -19.87 7.99
C LYS A 282 -12.37 -21.33 8.44
N PHE A 283 -13.35 -21.69 9.27
CA PHE A 283 -13.48 -23.01 9.88
C PHE A 283 -14.87 -23.58 9.55
N GLU A 284 -15.07 -24.87 9.81
CA GLU A 284 -16.39 -25.47 9.67
C GLU A 284 -17.39 -24.79 10.62
N PRO A 285 -18.61 -24.48 10.17
CA PRO A 285 -19.66 -23.96 11.04
C PRO A 285 -19.94 -24.89 12.21
N SER A 286 -20.17 -24.30 13.39
CA SER A 286 -20.45 -24.97 14.67
C SER A 286 -21.64 -24.30 15.36
N GLY A 287 -22.08 -24.85 16.51
CA GLY A 287 -23.19 -24.30 17.29
C GLY A 287 -24.52 -24.94 16.94
N SER A 288 -25.52 -24.13 16.59
CA SER A 288 -26.87 -24.57 16.20
C SER A 288 -27.39 -23.74 15.03
N GLU A 289 -28.49 -24.16 14.42
CA GLU A 289 -29.17 -23.47 13.31
C GLU A 289 -29.39 -21.97 13.59
N ASP A 290 -29.87 -21.61 14.79
CA ASP A 290 -30.06 -20.22 15.20
C ASP A 290 -28.81 -19.49 15.71
N ASN A 291 -27.70 -20.22 15.90
CA ASN A 291 -26.53 -19.74 16.62
C ASN A 291 -25.23 -20.29 16.02
N ILE A 292 -25.01 -20.01 14.73
CA ILE A 292 -23.82 -20.42 13.99
C ILE A 292 -22.56 -19.75 14.56
N SER A 293 -21.47 -20.50 14.70
CA SER A 293 -20.15 -19.97 15.05
C SER A 293 -19.06 -20.59 14.20
N ILE A 294 -18.08 -19.78 13.79
CA ILE A 294 -16.95 -20.19 12.96
C ILE A 294 -15.67 -20.13 13.78
N LYS A 295 -15.41 -21.15 14.61
CA LYS A 295 -14.32 -21.15 15.58
C LYS A 295 -13.39 -22.36 15.40
N PRO A 296 -12.07 -22.19 15.61
CA PRO A 296 -11.15 -23.32 15.57
C PRO A 296 -11.43 -24.29 16.72
N ASN A 297 -11.15 -25.58 16.50
CA ASN A 297 -11.23 -26.63 17.52
C ASN A 297 -12.62 -26.80 18.17
N VAL A 298 -13.69 -26.48 17.44
CA VAL A 298 -15.07 -26.73 17.87
C VAL A 298 -15.69 -27.81 16.98
N SER A 299 -16.54 -28.66 17.55
CA SER A 299 -17.28 -29.67 16.79
C SER A 299 -18.19 -29.02 15.75
N SER A 300 -18.08 -29.49 14.50
CA SER A 300 -18.89 -28.99 13.39
C SER A 300 -20.38 -29.27 13.63
N LEU A 301 -21.20 -28.32 13.20
CA LEU A 301 -22.65 -28.46 13.09
C LEU A 301 -22.95 -29.45 11.97
N ARG A 302 -23.67 -30.51 12.31
CA ARG A 302 -23.94 -31.67 11.43
C ARG A 302 -25.43 -31.99 11.46
N SER A 303 -25.85 -32.85 10.53
CA SER A 303 -27.20 -33.42 10.50
C SER A 303 -28.34 -32.41 10.26
N MET A 304 -28.06 -31.36 9.49
CA MET A 304 -29.06 -30.42 8.99
C MET A 304 -29.44 -30.74 7.55
N LYS A 305 -30.68 -30.46 7.14
CA LYS A 305 -31.05 -30.52 5.72
C LYS A 305 -30.40 -29.34 4.99
N ILE A 306 -30.20 -29.49 3.67
CA ILE A 306 -29.58 -28.44 2.83
C ILE A 306 -30.37 -27.13 2.90
N GLY A 307 -31.70 -27.19 2.91
CA GLY A 307 -32.55 -25.99 3.07
C GLY A 307 -32.30 -25.28 4.40
N ASP A 308 -32.32 -26.03 5.51
CA ASP A 308 -32.06 -25.50 6.85
C ASP A 308 -30.64 -24.91 6.98
N GLN A 309 -29.64 -25.46 6.27
CA GLN A 309 -28.28 -24.91 6.24
C GLN A 309 -28.24 -23.55 5.55
N PHE A 310 -28.91 -23.44 4.40
CA PHE A 310 -29.04 -22.16 3.69
C PHE A 310 -29.78 -21.14 4.54
N ASP A 311 -30.93 -21.52 5.14
CA ASP A 311 -31.70 -20.62 5.99
C ASP A 311 -30.88 -20.18 7.22
N ALA A 312 -30.09 -21.08 7.83
CA ALA A 312 -29.21 -20.73 8.95
C ALA A 312 -28.13 -19.71 8.56
N ALA A 313 -27.44 -19.94 7.44
CA ALA A 313 -26.41 -19.04 6.92
C ALA A 313 -27.02 -17.70 6.50
N PHE A 314 -28.12 -17.73 5.73
CA PHE A 314 -28.86 -16.55 5.31
C PHE A 314 -29.38 -15.72 6.48
N ASN A 315 -29.85 -16.36 7.55
CA ASN A 315 -30.36 -15.65 8.70
C ASN A 315 -29.28 -15.02 9.59
N MET A 316 -27.98 -15.28 9.35
CA MET A 316 -26.89 -14.67 10.12
C MET A 316 -26.90 -13.14 10.04
N ARG A 317 -27.29 -12.56 8.90
CA ARG A 317 -27.40 -11.09 8.71
C ARG A 317 -28.36 -10.40 9.70
N TYR A 318 -29.40 -11.10 10.17
CA TYR A 318 -30.42 -10.55 11.06
C TYR A 318 -30.06 -10.70 12.55
N LYS A 319 -28.96 -11.38 12.88
CA LYS A 319 -28.59 -11.65 14.27
C LYS A 319 -27.54 -10.64 14.73
N SER A 320 -27.89 -9.82 15.73
CA SER A 320 -27.01 -8.77 16.27
C SER A 320 -25.71 -9.28 16.90
N LYS A 321 -25.63 -10.55 17.29
CA LYS A 321 -24.48 -11.12 18.00
C LYS A 321 -23.16 -11.01 17.24
N TYR A 322 -23.20 -10.96 15.91
CA TYR A 322 -22.01 -10.88 15.07
C TYR A 322 -21.50 -9.44 14.92
N GLY A 323 -22.31 -8.45 15.28
CA GLY A 323 -21.96 -7.02 15.26
C GLY A 323 -22.15 -6.31 13.92
N TRP A 324 -22.54 -7.02 12.86
CA TRP A 324 -22.80 -6.41 11.56
C TRP A 324 -24.18 -5.75 11.45
N SER A 325 -24.23 -4.74 10.60
CA SER A 325 -25.47 -4.11 10.16
C SER A 325 -26.11 -4.94 9.05
N GLU A 326 -27.41 -5.22 9.15
CA GLU A 326 -28.14 -6.00 8.15
C GLU A 326 -28.03 -5.40 6.73
N ALA A 327 -27.93 -4.08 6.63
CA ALA A 327 -27.83 -3.37 5.35
C ALA A 327 -26.45 -3.48 4.69
N GLU A 328 -25.42 -3.93 5.42
CA GLU A 328 -24.04 -4.01 4.94
C GLU A 328 -23.65 -5.41 4.47
N VAL A 329 -24.42 -6.44 4.85
CA VAL A 329 -24.06 -7.84 4.60
C VAL A 329 -25.17 -8.60 3.88
N ASP A 330 -24.76 -9.44 2.94
CA ASP A 330 -25.61 -10.46 2.33
C ASP A 330 -24.97 -11.82 2.58
N THR A 331 -25.55 -12.57 3.53
CA THR A 331 -25.01 -13.84 4.02
C THR A 331 -25.67 -14.99 3.27
N HIS A 332 -24.90 -15.98 2.81
CA HIS A 332 -25.40 -17.19 2.11
C HIS A 332 -24.55 -18.41 2.40
#